data_AF-A0AAV9U075-F1
#
_entry.id   AF-A0AAV9U075-F1
#
_cell.length_a   1.000
_cell.length_b   1.000
_cell.length_c   1.000
_cell.angle_alpha   90.00
_cell.angle_beta   90.00
_cell.angle_gamma   90.00
#
_symmetry.space_group_name_H-M   'P 1'
#
loop_
_entity.id
_entity.type
_entity.pdbx_description
1 polymer ?
#
loop_
_entity_poly.entity_id
_entity_poly.type
_entity_poly.pdbx_seq_one_letter_code
_entity_poly.pdbx_strand_id
1 'polypeptide(L)'
;MSSLIPKITLRQAAATRNLIWKQRYTPRIATFTTQSSPNNSLKSIFTPSRQRLGKIYTTCLQRLDELPELTLERRLVVQAILTYTPNDELLRNFSGFSDAEVTDLWEVSSTALKNICSSWGTLQPSSTVATQITIPGKPRYAAVQRVEEVLPGKFAPVTPGSRVMRTLSVRNASPDSTTLVEKLRKPSFSAGAMERQSGYCAITNIRFYELNIPYETAHIFPHSALTNDESPATWRFLAIFLGERLRDVLAGEILECLQNCSNRITMTAGLHGMFDAGRFFLRPVSTAPGRPGHRYLDCEIVFWIPVEYMGLTRRPKRPEDQYVLKDDGSAIRYYLSEPRQMAHPEMIRISTPDPERLPLPSTVLLFWHEAIWRTIGAAGLSGTAISPVDASDQRFLYDEDEDDCYSCDSLDYSLHYDGDDVYDEQDDDRARL
;
A
#
# COMPACT_ATOMS: atom_id res chain seq x y z
N MET A 1 38.37 46.81 4.56
CA MET A 1 37.76 45.94 3.54
C MET A 1 36.39 45.51 4.02
N SER A 2 35.35 46.30 3.73
CA SER A 2 33.97 45.97 4.12
C SER A 2 33.35 45.12 3.01
N SER A 3 33.07 43.85 3.31
CA SER A 3 32.49 42.91 2.36
C SER A 3 31.06 43.31 2.00
N LEU A 4 30.84 43.64 0.73
CA LEU A 4 29.52 43.84 0.12
C LEU A 4 28.81 42.48 0.03
N ILE A 5 28.00 42.15 1.04
CA ILE A 5 27.03 41.06 0.93
C ILE A 5 25.87 41.59 0.08
N PRO A 6 25.55 40.99 -1.08
CA PRO A 6 24.45 41.45 -1.91
C PRO A 6 23.14 41.27 -1.15
N LYS A 7 22.36 42.34 -0.99
CA LYS A 7 20.99 42.27 -0.49
C LYS A 7 20.13 41.56 -1.54
N ILE A 8 20.00 40.24 -1.41
CA ILE A 8 19.03 39.47 -2.17
C ILE A 8 17.65 39.97 -1.77
N THR A 9 16.89 40.48 -2.73
CA THR A 9 15.52 40.97 -2.48
C THR A 9 14.62 39.79 -2.11
N LEU A 10 13.61 40.02 -1.27
CA LEU A 10 12.60 39.01 -0.89
C LEU A 10 11.96 38.32 -2.11
N ARG A 11 11.82 39.05 -3.24
CA ARG A 11 11.35 38.50 -4.52
C ARG A 11 12.35 37.53 -5.17
N GLN A 12 13.65 37.84 -5.15
CA GLN A 12 14.70 36.93 -5.64
C GLN A 12 14.83 35.70 -4.74
N ALA A 13 14.71 35.85 -3.42
CA ALA A 13 14.70 34.71 -2.50
C ALA A 13 13.49 33.79 -2.76
N ALA A 14 12.30 34.35 -2.99
CA ALA A 14 11.10 33.59 -3.33
C ALA A 14 11.23 32.89 -4.71
N ALA A 15 11.77 33.57 -5.71
CA ALA A 15 12.00 33.00 -7.04
C ALA A 15 13.03 31.85 -7.02
N THR A 16 14.14 32.02 -6.31
CA THR A 16 15.16 30.97 -6.15
C THR A 16 14.63 29.78 -5.36
N ARG A 17 13.79 30.01 -4.33
CA ARG A 17 13.15 28.94 -3.57
C ARG A 17 12.14 28.15 -4.42
N ASN A 18 11.38 28.84 -5.28
CA ASN A 18 10.49 28.20 -6.26
C ASN A 18 11.27 27.43 -7.33
N LEU A 19 12.42 27.93 -7.78
CA LEU A 19 13.28 27.26 -8.76
C LEU A 19 13.95 26.01 -8.18
N ILE A 20 14.48 26.08 -6.96
CA ILE A 20 15.05 24.93 -6.24
C ILE A 20 13.97 23.88 -5.95
N TRP A 21 12.77 24.32 -5.57
CA TRP A 21 11.64 23.42 -5.36
C TRP A 21 11.20 22.76 -6.67
N LYS A 22 11.09 23.50 -7.79
CA LYS A 22 10.87 22.91 -9.12
C LYS A 22 12.01 21.96 -9.52
N GLN A 23 13.27 22.27 -9.26
CA GLN A 23 14.37 21.38 -9.65
C GLN A 23 14.48 20.11 -8.79
N ARG A 24 14.11 20.17 -7.50
CA ARG A 24 14.18 19.03 -6.57
C ARG A 24 12.88 18.21 -6.49
N TYR A 25 11.73 18.85 -6.70
CA TYR A 25 10.40 18.29 -6.42
C TYR A 25 9.38 18.50 -7.54
N THR A 26 9.74 19.09 -8.70
CA THR A 26 9.02 18.63 -9.89
C THR A 26 9.37 17.16 -9.94
N PRO A 27 8.43 16.22 -9.75
CA PRO A 27 8.72 14.83 -10.09
C PRO A 27 9.31 14.96 -11.49
N ARG A 28 10.50 14.39 -11.72
CA ARG A 28 10.84 14.07 -13.09
C ARG A 28 9.63 13.28 -13.53
N ILE A 29 8.71 13.92 -14.26
CA ILE A 29 7.73 13.25 -15.05
C ILE A 29 8.66 12.63 -16.07
N ALA A 30 9.27 11.51 -15.67
CA ALA A 30 9.83 10.59 -16.60
C ALA A 30 8.67 10.42 -17.55
N THR A 31 8.84 10.98 -18.75
CA THR A 31 8.09 10.59 -19.90
C THR A 31 8.35 9.10 -19.98
N PHE A 32 7.55 8.33 -19.25
CA PHE A 32 7.48 6.89 -19.34
C PHE A 32 6.94 6.67 -20.74
N THR A 33 7.87 6.61 -21.69
CA THR A 33 7.61 6.12 -23.01
C THR A 33 7.22 4.68 -22.78
N THR A 34 5.91 4.46 -22.70
CA THR A 34 5.30 3.13 -22.62
C THR A 34 5.63 2.47 -23.94
N GLN A 35 6.77 1.76 -24.00
CA GLN A 35 6.92 0.71 -24.98
C GLN A 35 5.84 -0.31 -24.65
N SER A 36 4.75 -0.22 -25.42
CA SER A 36 3.59 -1.08 -25.29
C SER A 36 4.02 -2.51 -25.58
N SER A 37 4.30 -3.27 -24.52
CA SER A 37 4.36 -4.72 -24.64
C SER A 37 2.98 -5.18 -25.10
N PRO A 38 2.87 -5.84 -26.27
CA PRO A 38 1.59 -6.21 -26.84
C PRO A 38 1.12 -7.46 -26.09
N ASN A 39 0.28 -7.28 -25.08
CA ASN A 39 -0.87 -8.13 -24.72
C ASN A 39 -1.25 -7.92 -23.24
N ASN A 40 -2.48 -7.47 -23.01
CA ASN A 40 -3.20 -7.54 -21.72
C ASN A 40 -2.63 -6.77 -20.51
N SER A 41 -1.92 -5.65 -20.70
CA SER A 41 -1.61 -4.79 -19.55
C SER A 41 -2.89 -4.21 -18.95
N LEU A 42 -3.11 -4.44 -17.65
CA LEU A 42 -4.19 -3.83 -16.89
C LEU A 42 -4.05 -2.30 -16.95
N LYS A 43 -5.13 -1.61 -17.32
CA LYS A 43 -5.18 -0.15 -17.33
C LYS A 43 -5.86 0.33 -16.07
N SER A 44 -5.25 1.32 -15.42
CA SER A 44 -5.87 1.97 -14.27
C SER A 44 -7.16 2.68 -14.67
N ILE A 45 -8.25 2.38 -13.97
CA ILE A 45 -9.52 3.12 -14.09
C ILE A 45 -9.42 4.54 -13.49
N PHE A 46 -8.37 4.82 -12.71
CA PHE A 46 -8.06 6.11 -12.11
C PHE A 46 -7.05 6.90 -12.94
N THR A 47 -7.01 6.67 -14.26
CA THR A 47 -6.12 7.42 -15.17
C THR A 47 -6.49 8.91 -15.17
N PRO A 48 -5.55 9.82 -14.82
CA PRO A 48 -5.84 11.24 -14.68
C PRO A 48 -6.44 11.86 -15.95
N SER A 49 -7.47 12.68 -15.77
CA SER A 49 -8.22 13.32 -16.85
C SER A 49 -7.36 14.24 -17.72
N ARG A 50 -6.30 14.82 -17.17
CA ARG A 50 -5.35 15.66 -17.94
C ARG A 50 -4.70 14.92 -19.12
N GLN A 51 -4.60 13.59 -19.08
CA GLN A 51 -4.07 12.82 -20.22
C GLN A 51 -5.00 12.89 -21.44
N ARG A 52 -6.32 13.01 -21.21
CA ARG A 52 -7.34 13.15 -22.26
C ARG A 52 -7.68 14.60 -22.53
N LEU A 53 -7.63 15.45 -21.51
CA LEU A 53 -8.08 16.84 -21.51
C LEU A 53 -6.91 17.83 -21.34
N GLY A 54 -5.78 17.57 -22.01
CA GLY A 54 -4.53 18.32 -21.80
C GLY A 54 -4.68 19.83 -21.99
N LYS A 55 -5.41 20.28 -23.03
CA LYS A 55 -5.68 21.71 -23.26
C LYS A 55 -6.46 22.36 -22.12
N ILE A 56 -7.53 21.69 -21.67
CA ILE A 56 -8.37 22.17 -20.56
C ILE A 56 -7.54 22.24 -19.27
N TYR A 57 -6.74 21.21 -19.00
CA TYR A 57 -5.83 21.20 -17.84
C TYR A 57 -4.87 22.40 -17.85
N THR A 58 -4.28 22.74 -18.99
CA THR A 58 -3.43 23.96 -19.10
C THR A 58 -4.21 25.23 -18.76
N THR A 59 -5.45 25.37 -19.24
CA THR A 59 -6.32 26.49 -18.88
C THR A 59 -6.64 26.52 -17.39
N CYS A 60 -6.89 25.36 -16.76
CA CYS A 60 -7.09 25.28 -15.30
C CYS A 60 -5.85 25.77 -14.53
N LEU A 61 -4.64 25.42 -14.97
CA LEU A 61 -3.40 25.88 -14.33
C LEU A 61 -3.20 27.40 -14.48
N GLN A 62 -3.48 27.95 -15.67
CA GLN A 62 -3.44 29.40 -15.89
C GLN A 62 -4.40 30.13 -14.96
N ARG A 63 -5.66 29.66 -14.88
CA ARG A 63 -6.66 30.21 -13.97
C ARG A 63 -6.22 30.12 -12.51
N LEU A 64 -5.63 28.99 -12.11
CA LEU A 64 -5.11 28.80 -10.76
C LEU A 64 -3.98 29.79 -10.43
N ASP A 65 -3.14 30.13 -11.42
CA ASP A 65 -2.07 31.11 -11.26
C ASP A 65 -2.58 32.56 -11.12
N GLU A 66 -3.70 32.86 -11.76
CA GLU A 66 -4.38 34.17 -11.74
C GLU A 66 -5.13 34.46 -10.42
N LEU A 67 -5.25 33.49 -9.50
CA LEU A 67 -5.89 33.68 -8.20
C LEU A 67 -4.91 34.30 -7.19
N PRO A 68 -4.99 35.61 -6.88
CA PRO A 68 -4.01 36.29 -6.05
C PRO A 68 -4.11 35.92 -4.56
N GLU A 69 -5.31 35.54 -4.11
CA GLU A 69 -5.60 35.25 -2.70
C GLU A 69 -5.18 33.83 -2.25
N LEU A 70 -4.78 32.97 -3.19
CA LEU A 70 -4.33 31.61 -2.84
C LEU A 70 -2.87 31.62 -2.40
N THR A 71 -2.65 31.23 -1.13
CA THR A 71 -1.30 30.93 -0.64
C THR A 71 -0.67 29.78 -1.45
N LEU A 72 0.66 29.70 -1.42
CA LEU A 72 1.40 28.63 -2.13
C LEU A 72 0.92 27.23 -1.72
N GLU A 73 0.70 26.99 -0.42
CA GLU A 73 0.20 25.71 0.10
C GLU A 73 -1.15 25.36 -0.52
N ARG A 74 -2.10 26.31 -0.52
CA ARG A 74 -3.43 26.11 -1.11
C ARG A 74 -3.33 25.78 -2.59
N ARG A 75 -2.49 26.53 -3.30
CA ARG A 75 -2.23 26.34 -4.73
C ARG A 75 -1.67 24.95 -5.02
N LEU A 76 -0.72 24.46 -4.23
CA LEU A 76 -0.12 23.13 -4.42
C LEU A 76 -1.15 22.00 -4.27
N VAL A 77 -2.02 22.09 -3.26
CA VAL A 77 -3.08 21.09 -3.05
C VAL A 77 -4.06 21.10 -4.23
N VAL A 78 -4.59 22.26 -4.62
CA VAL A 78 -5.53 22.36 -5.75
C VAL A 78 -4.87 21.90 -7.05
N GLN A 79 -3.61 22.29 -7.29
CA GLN A 79 -2.84 21.82 -8.43
C GLN A 79 -2.70 20.30 -8.44
N ALA A 80 -2.41 19.68 -7.29
CA ALA A 80 -2.32 18.22 -7.17
C ALA A 80 -3.65 17.53 -7.50
N ILE A 81 -4.78 18.08 -7.01
CA ILE A 81 -6.12 17.59 -7.34
C ILE A 81 -6.35 17.62 -8.85
N LEU A 82 -6.16 18.77 -9.51
CA LEU A 82 -6.35 18.91 -10.97
C LEU A 82 -5.38 18.02 -11.77
N THR A 83 -4.20 17.76 -11.22
CA THR A 83 -3.16 16.96 -11.88
C THR A 83 -3.48 15.47 -11.89
N TYR A 84 -4.08 14.96 -10.82
CA TYR A 84 -4.27 13.52 -10.62
C TYR A 84 -5.74 13.07 -10.63
N THR A 85 -6.70 13.99 -10.62
CA THR A 85 -8.12 13.65 -10.70
C THR A 85 -8.44 12.87 -12.00
N PRO A 86 -9.16 11.74 -11.90
CA PRO A 86 -9.78 11.08 -13.05
C PRO A 86 -11.18 11.63 -13.38
N ASN A 87 -11.65 12.67 -12.69
CA ASN A 87 -12.93 13.32 -12.91
C ASN A 87 -12.84 14.38 -14.03
N ASP A 88 -13.35 14.04 -15.22
CA ASP A 88 -13.38 14.93 -16.37
C ASP A 88 -14.25 16.18 -16.11
N GLU A 89 -15.35 16.04 -15.35
CA GLU A 89 -16.27 17.15 -15.07
C GLU A 89 -15.61 18.20 -14.17
N LEU A 90 -14.83 17.77 -13.17
CA LEU A 90 -14.07 18.68 -12.32
C LEU A 90 -13.13 19.55 -13.16
N LEU A 91 -12.36 18.97 -14.08
CA LEU A 91 -11.46 19.74 -14.95
C LEU A 91 -12.22 20.68 -15.89
N ARG A 92 -13.33 20.24 -16.48
CA ARG A 92 -14.12 21.05 -17.42
C ARG A 92 -14.75 22.26 -16.75
N ASN A 93 -15.17 22.13 -15.50
CA ASN A 93 -15.88 23.18 -14.78
C ASN A 93 -14.95 24.09 -13.96
N PHE A 94 -13.72 23.67 -13.67
CA PHE A 94 -12.80 24.42 -12.80
C PHE A 94 -12.55 25.86 -13.24
N SER A 95 -12.47 26.14 -14.55
CA SER A 95 -12.25 27.52 -15.03
C SER A 95 -13.41 28.47 -14.70
N GLY A 96 -14.61 27.92 -14.47
CA GLY A 96 -15.79 28.67 -14.04
C GLY A 96 -15.95 28.81 -12.53
N PHE A 97 -15.07 28.19 -11.72
CA PHE A 97 -15.16 28.28 -10.28
C PHE A 97 -14.82 29.71 -9.80
N SER A 98 -15.64 30.20 -8.89
CA SER A 98 -15.37 31.39 -8.08
C SER A 98 -14.21 31.14 -7.12
N ASP A 99 -13.61 32.22 -6.63
CA ASP A 99 -12.50 32.15 -5.67
C ASP A 99 -12.92 31.45 -4.36
N ALA A 100 -14.20 31.58 -3.98
CA ALA A 100 -14.80 30.86 -2.86
C ALA A 100 -14.86 29.35 -3.12
N GLU A 101 -15.34 28.91 -4.29
CA GLU A 101 -15.41 27.48 -4.64
C GLU A 101 -14.03 26.83 -4.74
N VAL A 102 -13.01 27.56 -5.20
CA VAL A 102 -11.63 27.07 -5.19
C VAL A 102 -11.09 26.94 -3.76
N THR A 103 -11.48 27.86 -2.86
CA THR A 103 -11.14 27.78 -1.44
C THR A 103 -11.82 26.58 -0.78
N ASP A 104 -13.11 26.34 -1.03
CA ASP A 104 -13.84 25.17 -0.54
C ASP A 104 -13.22 23.86 -1.05
N LEU A 105 -12.84 23.81 -2.33
CA LEU A 105 -12.15 22.65 -2.91
C LEU A 105 -10.84 22.37 -2.18
N TRP A 106 -10.06 23.41 -1.88
CA TRP A 106 -8.84 23.28 -1.08
C TRP A 106 -9.14 22.75 0.32
N GLU A 107 -10.08 23.33 1.05
CA GLU A 107 -10.38 22.95 2.43
C GLU A 107 -10.81 21.48 2.54
N VAL A 108 -11.78 21.07 1.71
CA VAL A 108 -12.28 19.69 1.68
C VAL A 108 -11.16 18.73 1.30
N SER A 109 -10.35 19.06 0.29
CA SER A 109 -9.26 18.20 -0.17
C SER A 109 -8.12 18.12 0.84
N SER A 110 -7.71 19.23 1.43
CA SER A 110 -6.63 19.29 2.42
C SER A 110 -6.97 18.46 3.65
N THR A 111 -8.17 18.63 4.19
CA THR A 111 -8.67 17.83 5.31
C THR A 111 -8.73 16.35 4.95
N ALA A 112 -9.37 15.98 3.83
CA ALA A 112 -9.47 14.58 3.43
C ALA A 112 -8.10 13.92 3.19
N LEU A 113 -7.18 14.59 2.50
CA LEU A 113 -5.84 14.06 2.22
C LEU A 113 -5.02 13.91 3.51
N LYS A 114 -5.12 14.85 4.45
CA LYS A 114 -4.49 14.72 5.78
C LYS A 114 -5.07 13.56 6.56
N ASN A 115 -6.39 13.36 6.51
CA ASN A 115 -7.07 12.26 7.21
C ASN A 115 -6.68 10.91 6.62
N ILE A 116 -6.61 10.81 5.29
CA ILE A 116 -6.12 9.63 4.60
C ILE A 116 -4.64 9.38 4.96
N CYS A 117 -3.79 10.42 5.00
CA CYS A 117 -2.37 10.29 5.33
C CYS A 117 -2.15 9.89 6.80
N SER A 118 -2.86 10.51 7.74
CA SER A 118 -2.77 10.18 9.18
C SER A 118 -3.29 8.78 9.46
N SER A 119 -4.29 8.34 8.69
CA SER A 119 -4.86 7.00 8.75
C SER A 119 -3.85 5.88 8.43
N TRP A 120 -2.83 6.17 7.62
CA TRP A 120 -1.69 5.27 7.38
C TRP A 120 -0.48 5.57 8.28
N GLY A 121 -0.28 6.82 8.67
CA GLY A 121 0.99 7.31 9.21
C GLY A 121 1.04 7.68 10.68
N THR A 122 0.00 7.48 11.50
CA THR A 122 0.20 7.61 12.95
C THR A 122 1.13 6.50 13.42
N LEU A 123 2.33 6.88 13.86
CA LEU A 123 3.31 6.11 14.65
C LEU A 123 2.74 5.44 15.93
N GLN A 124 1.43 5.46 16.13
CA GLN A 124 0.76 4.49 17.00
C GLN A 124 0.54 3.26 16.12
N PRO A 125 1.38 2.22 16.22
CA PRO A 125 1.20 1.03 15.42
C PRO A 125 -0.24 0.56 15.65
N SER A 126 -1.08 0.63 14.61
CA SER A 126 -2.28 -0.21 14.48
C SER A 126 -1.83 -1.66 14.27
N SER A 127 -0.87 -2.09 15.07
CA SER A 127 -0.45 -3.44 15.20
C SER A 127 -1.56 -4.11 15.98
N THR A 128 -2.40 -4.83 15.26
CA THR A 128 -2.73 -6.15 15.79
C THR A 128 -1.43 -6.95 15.74
N VAL A 129 -0.47 -6.66 16.63
CA VAL A 129 0.55 -7.66 16.94
C VAL A 129 -0.28 -8.83 17.40
N ALA A 130 -0.23 -9.94 16.67
CA ALA A 130 -0.77 -11.19 17.18
C ALA A 130 0.13 -11.62 18.35
N THR A 131 -0.07 -11.00 19.52
CA THR A 131 0.51 -11.45 20.77
C THR A 131 -0.08 -12.82 21.09
N GLN A 132 0.79 -13.70 21.60
CA GLN A 132 0.45 -15.06 21.98
C GLN A 132 -0.80 -15.09 22.87
N ILE A 133 -1.64 -16.11 22.63
CA ILE A 133 -2.94 -16.34 23.28
C ILE A 133 -2.81 -16.25 24.80
N THR A 134 -3.51 -15.30 25.44
CA THR A 134 -3.80 -15.34 26.88
C THR A 134 -5.23 -14.88 27.17
N ILE A 135 -5.86 -15.52 28.16
CA ILE A 135 -7.30 -15.54 28.49
C ILE A 135 -7.76 -14.20 29.13
N PRO A 136 -8.95 -13.65 28.82
CA PRO A 136 -9.34 -12.32 29.29
C PRO A 136 -10.10 -12.31 30.64
N GLY A 137 -9.73 -11.34 31.49
CA GLY A 137 -10.50 -10.87 32.64
C GLY A 137 -11.49 -9.75 32.27
N LYS A 138 -12.57 -9.63 33.05
CA LYS A 138 -13.81 -8.84 32.85
C LYS A 138 -13.62 -7.31 32.65
N PRO A 139 -14.51 -6.62 31.90
CA PRO A 139 -14.56 -5.16 31.86
C PRO A 139 -15.62 -4.55 32.82
N ARG A 140 -15.37 -3.30 33.24
CA ARG A 140 -16.31 -2.39 33.92
C ARG A 140 -16.86 -1.36 32.92
N TYR A 141 -18.15 -1.06 33.03
CA TYR A 141 -18.89 -0.10 32.20
C TYR A 141 -18.80 1.34 32.72
N ALA A 142 -18.85 2.32 31.80
CA ALA A 142 -19.43 3.63 32.02
C ALA A 142 -19.97 4.23 30.69
N ALA A 143 -21.05 4.98 30.80
CA ALA A 143 -22.01 5.39 29.77
C ALA A 143 -21.64 6.68 29.01
N VAL A 144 -22.16 6.85 27.78
CA VAL A 144 -22.78 8.10 27.27
C VAL A 144 -23.82 7.76 26.17
N GLN A 145 -25.04 8.31 26.32
CA GLN A 145 -26.14 8.35 25.34
C GLN A 145 -26.39 9.80 24.90
N ARG A 146 -27.01 9.95 23.71
CA ARG A 146 -27.70 11.12 23.06
C ARG A 146 -26.99 11.57 21.77
N VAL A 147 -27.63 11.86 20.64
CA VAL A 147 -29.03 12.06 20.18
C VAL A 147 -28.98 11.90 18.64
N GLU A 148 -30.01 11.37 17.99
CA GLU A 148 -30.55 12.00 16.76
C GLU A 148 -31.93 11.43 16.37
N GLU A 149 -32.87 12.35 16.22
CA GLU A 149 -34.26 12.15 15.82
C GLU A 149 -34.42 12.11 14.29
N VAL A 150 -35.21 11.12 13.87
CA VAL A 150 -36.06 10.94 12.69
C VAL A 150 -36.25 12.11 11.71
N LEU A 151 -36.06 11.80 10.41
CA LEU A 151 -36.88 12.34 9.30
C LEU A 151 -37.30 11.21 8.34
N PRO A 152 -38.58 11.14 7.90
CA PRO A 152 -39.03 10.16 6.92
C PRO A 152 -38.97 10.74 5.50
N GLY A 153 -38.20 10.13 4.61
CA GLY A 153 -38.10 10.54 3.21
C GLY A 153 -37.96 9.33 2.28
N LYS A 154 -38.89 9.22 1.33
CA LYS A 154 -39.01 8.19 0.28
C LYS A 154 -37.65 7.77 -0.28
N PHE A 155 -37.34 6.46 -0.23
CA PHE A 155 -36.07 5.92 -0.70
C PHE A 155 -35.92 6.05 -2.22
N ALA A 156 -35.15 7.06 -2.65
CA ALA A 156 -34.40 7.01 -3.90
C ALA A 156 -33.46 5.77 -3.88
N PRO A 157 -33.08 5.22 -5.05
CA PRO A 157 -32.10 4.13 -5.10
C PRO A 157 -30.84 4.53 -4.33
N VAL A 158 -30.55 3.80 -3.26
CA VAL A 158 -29.44 4.08 -2.35
C VAL A 158 -28.14 3.84 -3.11
N THR A 159 -27.37 4.90 -3.36
CA THR A 159 -26.06 4.77 -4.03
C THR A 159 -25.12 3.88 -3.18
N PRO A 160 -24.21 3.12 -3.80
CA PRO A 160 -23.22 2.31 -3.07
C PRO A 160 -22.50 3.08 -1.96
N GLY A 161 -22.08 4.33 -2.22
CA GLY A 161 -21.47 5.17 -1.18
C GLY A 161 -22.40 5.50 0.00
N SER A 162 -23.70 5.72 -0.22
CA SER A 162 -24.67 5.89 0.87
C SER A 162 -24.84 4.60 1.69
N ARG A 163 -24.71 3.43 1.04
CA ARG A 163 -24.74 2.12 1.70
C ARG A 163 -23.48 1.89 2.53
N VAL A 164 -22.31 2.32 2.07
CA VAL A 164 -21.07 2.33 2.88
C VAL A 164 -21.28 3.09 4.17
N MET A 165 -21.69 4.36 4.07
CA MET A 165 -21.92 5.20 5.25
C MET A 165 -22.94 4.57 6.19
N ARG A 166 -24.07 4.07 5.69
CA ARG A 166 -25.08 3.39 6.52
C ARG A 166 -24.53 2.12 7.19
N THR A 167 -23.76 1.30 6.48
CA THR A 167 -23.18 0.05 7.02
C THR A 167 -22.17 0.35 8.12
N LEU A 168 -21.40 1.43 7.98
CA LEU A 168 -20.44 1.89 8.97
C LEU A 168 -21.17 2.50 10.19
N SER A 169 -22.22 3.30 9.98
CA SER A 169 -23.06 3.81 11.06
C SER A 169 -23.76 2.71 11.85
N VAL A 170 -24.22 1.64 11.20
CA VAL A 170 -24.85 0.48 11.87
C VAL A 170 -23.84 -0.31 12.72
N ARG A 171 -22.56 -0.36 12.32
CA ARG A 171 -21.50 -1.00 13.12
C ARG A 171 -21.10 -0.20 14.36
N ASN A 172 -21.28 1.12 14.34
CA ASN A 172 -20.98 1.99 15.47
C ASN A 172 -22.16 2.13 16.46
N ALA A 173 -23.35 1.64 16.10
CA ALA A 173 -24.48 1.52 17.01
C ALA A 173 -24.29 0.30 17.94
N SER A 174 -24.31 0.54 19.24
CA SER A 174 -24.09 -0.46 20.32
C SER A 174 -24.87 -1.76 20.10
N PRO A 175 -24.23 -2.95 20.14
CA PRO A 175 -24.89 -4.22 19.85
C PRO A 175 -25.45 -4.89 21.12
N ASP A 176 -26.77 -4.81 21.32
CA ASP A 176 -27.50 -5.74 22.21
C ASP A 176 -27.84 -7.06 21.47
N SER A 177 -26.83 -7.71 20.88
CA SER A 177 -27.02 -8.95 20.09
C SER A 177 -25.87 -9.94 20.29
N THR A 178 -25.85 -10.59 21.45
CA THR A 178 -24.88 -11.60 21.85
C THR A 178 -25.12 -13.01 21.26
N THR A 179 -26.06 -13.24 20.34
CA THR A 179 -26.51 -14.62 20.02
C THR A 179 -26.22 -15.16 18.61
N LEU A 180 -25.46 -14.46 17.75
CA LEU A 180 -25.09 -14.97 16.41
C LEU A 180 -23.61 -14.78 16.02
N VAL A 181 -22.82 -14.06 16.81
CA VAL A 181 -21.43 -13.67 16.47
C VAL A 181 -20.40 -14.78 16.79
N GLU A 182 -20.73 -15.75 17.64
CA GLU A 182 -19.79 -16.82 18.04
C GLU A 182 -19.68 -18.00 17.06
N LYS A 183 -20.59 -18.16 16.08
CA LYS A 183 -20.65 -19.40 15.26
C LYS A 183 -19.82 -19.41 13.97
N LEU A 184 -19.12 -18.34 13.64
CA LEU A 184 -18.13 -18.34 12.54
C LEU A 184 -16.99 -17.41 12.95
N ARG A 185 -16.03 -17.91 13.74
CA ARG A 185 -14.72 -17.26 13.85
C ARG A 185 -14.05 -17.34 12.49
N LYS A 186 -14.39 -16.40 11.61
CA LYS A 186 -13.62 -16.16 10.38
C LYS A 186 -12.17 -15.96 10.84
N PRO A 187 -11.18 -16.63 10.23
CA PRO A 187 -9.79 -16.30 10.49
C PRO A 187 -9.63 -14.79 10.36
N SER A 188 -8.84 -14.17 11.23
CA SER A 188 -8.57 -12.74 11.11
C SER A 188 -8.14 -12.47 9.66
N PHE A 189 -8.63 -11.40 9.03
CA PHE A 189 -8.31 -11.14 7.63
C PHE A 189 -6.79 -11.06 7.39
N SER A 190 -6.02 -10.72 8.43
CA SER A 190 -4.58 -10.82 8.49
C SER A 190 -4.06 -12.25 8.33
N ALA A 191 -4.64 -13.23 9.03
CA ALA A 191 -4.32 -14.64 8.85
C ALA A 191 -4.64 -15.12 7.43
N GLY A 192 -5.75 -14.67 6.83
CA GLY A 192 -6.07 -14.98 5.43
C GLY A 192 -5.06 -14.39 4.43
N ALA A 193 -4.55 -13.18 4.66
CA ALA A 193 -3.47 -12.64 3.85
C ALA A 193 -2.20 -13.49 4.02
N MET A 194 -1.79 -13.76 5.27
CA MET A 194 -0.62 -14.59 5.57
C MET A 194 -0.70 -15.98 4.90
N GLU A 195 -1.86 -16.63 5.01
CA GLU A 195 -2.13 -17.93 4.40
C GLU A 195 -1.99 -17.87 2.87
N ARG A 196 -2.55 -16.82 2.24
CA ARG A 196 -2.38 -16.57 0.80
C ARG A 196 -0.91 -16.46 0.38
N GLN A 197 -0.05 -15.84 1.21
CA GLN A 197 1.39 -15.76 0.94
C GLN A 197 2.20 -16.93 1.49
N SER A 198 1.57 -17.93 2.09
CA SER A 198 2.21 -19.15 2.62
C SER A 198 3.36 -18.87 3.59
N GLY A 199 3.29 -17.80 4.40
CA GLY A 199 4.36 -17.47 5.34
C GLY A 199 5.50 -16.60 4.80
N TYR A 200 5.37 -16.05 3.59
CA TYR A 200 6.40 -15.24 2.95
C TYR A 200 6.01 -13.76 2.87
N CYS A 201 7.01 -12.89 2.91
CA CYS A 201 6.83 -11.49 2.51
C CYS A 201 6.40 -11.41 1.03
N ALA A 202 5.31 -10.69 0.76
CA ALA A 202 4.80 -10.51 -0.59
C ALA A 202 5.77 -9.75 -1.50
N ILE A 203 6.72 -8.99 -0.95
CA ILE A 203 7.66 -8.17 -1.72
C ILE A 203 8.99 -8.89 -1.89
N THR A 204 9.67 -9.23 -0.78
CA THR A 204 11.06 -9.74 -0.80
C THR A 204 11.17 -11.25 -0.92
N ASN A 205 10.04 -11.97 -0.79
CA ASN A 205 10.02 -13.44 -0.78
C ASN A 205 10.84 -14.07 0.35
N ILE A 206 11.12 -13.31 1.39
CA ILE A 206 11.75 -13.80 2.62
C ILE A 206 10.70 -14.51 3.45
N ARG A 207 11.07 -15.65 4.04
CA ARG A 207 10.20 -16.40 4.94
C ARG A 207 10.25 -15.83 6.35
N PHE A 208 9.10 -15.55 6.96
CA PHE A 208 9.06 -14.87 8.26
C PHE A 208 9.67 -15.72 9.39
N TYR A 209 9.40 -17.02 9.41
CA TYR A 209 9.84 -17.92 10.48
C TYR A 209 11.29 -18.39 10.35
N GLU A 210 11.88 -18.37 9.14
CA GLU A 210 13.29 -18.75 8.98
C GLU A 210 14.23 -17.75 9.64
N LEU A 211 13.82 -16.48 9.71
CA LEU A 211 14.64 -15.38 10.24
C LEU A 211 14.05 -14.76 11.52
N ASN A 212 13.02 -15.39 12.10
CA ASN A 212 12.26 -14.85 13.23
C ASN A 212 11.81 -13.38 13.02
N ILE A 213 11.49 -13.02 11.78
CA ILE A 213 11.10 -11.66 11.41
C ILE A 213 9.59 -11.51 11.66
N PRO A 214 9.16 -10.49 12.45
CA PRO A 214 7.74 -10.21 12.62
C PRO A 214 7.13 -9.83 11.27
N TYR A 215 5.98 -10.44 10.98
CA TYR A 215 5.20 -10.09 9.81
C TYR A 215 4.12 -9.09 10.19
N GLU A 216 3.75 -8.27 9.21
CA GLU A 216 2.60 -7.39 9.30
C GLU A 216 1.75 -7.51 8.05
N THR A 217 0.46 -7.18 8.18
CA THR A 217 -0.47 -7.15 7.05
C THR A 217 -0.92 -5.72 6.80
N ALA A 218 -0.35 -5.10 5.78
CA ALA A 218 -0.66 -3.74 5.38
C ALA A 218 -2.03 -3.66 4.72
N HIS A 219 -2.79 -2.62 5.04
CA HIS A 219 -4.04 -2.32 4.33
C HIS A 219 -3.75 -1.55 3.04
N ILE A 220 -4.40 -1.92 1.93
CA ILE A 220 -4.26 -1.17 0.67
C ILE A 220 -5.09 0.12 0.71
N PHE A 221 -6.30 0.02 1.22
CA PHE A 221 -7.18 1.13 1.57
C PHE A 221 -7.26 1.22 3.09
N PRO A 222 -7.00 2.39 3.69
CA PRO A 222 -6.81 2.51 5.13
C PRO A 222 -8.15 2.29 5.84
N HIS A 223 -8.16 1.43 6.85
CA HIS A 223 -9.38 1.10 7.60
C HIS A 223 -9.96 2.32 8.32
N SER A 224 -9.12 3.19 8.85
CA SER A 224 -9.48 4.41 9.57
C SER A 224 -10.27 5.41 8.71
N ALA A 225 -10.06 5.44 7.38
CA ALA A 225 -10.87 6.23 6.46
C ALA A 225 -12.35 5.77 6.41
N LEU A 226 -12.66 4.57 6.93
CA LEU A 226 -14.02 4.04 7.03
C LEU A 226 -14.66 4.29 8.39
N THR A 227 -13.87 4.45 9.46
CA THR A 227 -14.40 4.43 10.83
C THR A 227 -14.32 5.77 11.55
N ASN A 228 -13.57 6.73 11.03
CA ASN A 228 -13.37 8.01 11.71
C ASN A 228 -14.57 8.95 11.56
N ASP A 229 -14.78 9.80 12.56
CA ASP A 229 -15.77 10.89 12.53
C ASP A 229 -15.54 11.86 11.36
N GLU A 230 -14.30 11.91 10.85
CA GLU A 230 -13.92 12.71 9.69
C GLU A 230 -14.12 11.98 8.34
N SER A 231 -14.74 10.80 8.36
CA SER A 231 -15.14 10.07 7.15
C SER A 231 -16.02 10.90 6.20
N PRO A 232 -16.95 11.79 6.62
CA PRO A 232 -17.77 12.55 5.69
C PRO A 232 -16.95 13.48 4.78
N ALA A 233 -15.92 14.15 5.32
CA ALA A 233 -15.03 15.00 4.53
C ALA A 233 -14.24 14.16 3.51
N THR A 234 -13.76 12.99 3.93
CA THR A 234 -13.05 12.04 3.07
C THR A 234 -13.95 11.57 1.93
N TRP A 235 -15.19 11.15 2.21
CA TRP A 235 -16.12 10.69 1.18
C TRP A 235 -16.58 11.81 0.25
N ARG A 236 -16.76 13.04 0.76
CA ARG A 236 -17.06 14.21 -0.06
C ARG A 236 -15.90 14.52 -1.02
N PHE A 237 -14.67 14.48 -0.51
CA PHE A 237 -13.48 14.60 -1.34
C PHE A 237 -13.43 13.51 -2.42
N LEU A 238 -13.66 12.24 -2.08
CA LEU A 238 -13.67 11.15 -3.05
C LEU A 238 -14.71 11.36 -4.15
N ALA A 239 -15.90 11.86 -3.82
CA ALA A 239 -16.93 12.18 -4.81
C ALA A 239 -16.48 13.28 -5.77
N ILE A 240 -15.84 14.34 -5.26
CA ILE A 240 -15.31 15.44 -6.09
C ILE A 240 -14.13 14.95 -6.94
N PHE A 241 -13.15 14.30 -6.31
CA PHE A 241 -11.90 13.88 -6.92
C PHE A 241 -12.09 12.78 -7.96
N LEU A 242 -12.93 11.78 -7.68
CA LEU A 242 -13.15 10.64 -8.57
C LEU A 242 -14.34 10.86 -9.52
N GLY A 243 -15.28 11.72 -9.16
CA GLY A 243 -16.62 11.73 -9.73
C GLY A 243 -17.47 10.59 -9.15
N GLU A 244 -18.80 10.72 -9.25
CA GLU A 244 -19.74 9.79 -8.61
C GLU A 244 -19.51 8.32 -9.05
N ARG A 245 -19.33 8.11 -10.36
CA ARG A 245 -19.15 6.77 -10.95
C ARG A 245 -17.94 6.04 -10.36
N LEU A 246 -16.77 6.67 -10.35
CA LEU A 246 -15.54 6.02 -9.87
C LEU A 246 -15.51 5.95 -8.33
N ARG A 247 -16.13 6.91 -7.64
CA ARG A 247 -16.38 6.82 -6.19
C ARG A 247 -17.21 5.59 -5.86
N ASP A 248 -18.28 5.32 -6.62
CA ASP A 248 -19.14 4.15 -6.38
C ASP A 248 -18.44 2.82 -6.70
N VAL A 249 -17.58 2.77 -7.71
CA VAL A 249 -16.71 1.61 -7.98
C VAL A 249 -15.78 1.35 -6.79
N LEU A 250 -15.09 2.39 -6.30
CA LEU A 250 -14.20 2.27 -5.14
C LEU A 250 -14.97 1.86 -3.87
N ALA A 251 -16.14 2.45 -3.64
CA ALA A 251 -17.01 2.13 -2.50
C ALA A 251 -17.48 0.67 -2.54
N GLY A 252 -17.90 0.17 -3.72
CA GLY A 252 -18.29 -1.23 -3.91
C GLY A 252 -17.14 -2.18 -3.60
N GLU A 253 -15.95 -1.88 -4.13
CA GLU A 253 -14.74 -2.67 -3.88
C GLU A 253 -14.41 -2.72 -2.38
N ILE A 254 -14.43 -1.58 -1.69
CA ILE A 254 -14.18 -1.51 -0.25
C ILE A 254 -15.17 -2.40 0.53
N LEU A 255 -16.46 -2.34 0.20
CA LEU A 255 -17.49 -3.16 0.87
C LEU A 255 -17.26 -4.66 0.70
N GLU A 256 -16.84 -5.08 -0.48
CA GLU A 256 -16.50 -6.46 -0.76
C GLU A 256 -15.25 -6.89 0.02
N CYS A 257 -14.21 -6.05 0.01
CA CYS A 257 -12.96 -6.33 0.68
C CYS A 257 -13.07 -6.34 2.22
N LEU A 258 -14.06 -5.67 2.80
CA LEU A 258 -14.35 -5.76 4.25
C LEU A 258 -14.73 -7.17 4.71
N GLN A 259 -14.98 -8.09 3.78
CA GLN A 259 -15.39 -9.46 4.06
C GLN A 259 -14.29 -10.49 3.82
N ASN A 260 -13.12 -10.10 3.31
CA ASN A 260 -12.03 -11.01 2.94
C ASN A 260 -10.63 -10.33 3.06
N CYS A 261 -9.58 -10.97 2.53
CA CYS A 261 -8.19 -10.50 2.62
C CYS A 261 -7.68 -9.72 1.39
N SER A 262 -8.52 -9.33 0.44
CA SER A 262 -8.09 -8.63 -0.79
C SER A 262 -7.65 -7.17 -0.56
N ASN A 263 -8.06 -6.54 0.54
CA ASN A 263 -7.55 -5.24 0.99
C ASN A 263 -6.27 -5.35 1.86
N ARG A 264 -5.54 -6.48 1.81
CA ARG A 264 -4.36 -6.70 2.64
C ARG A 264 -3.19 -7.27 1.87
N ILE A 265 -1.97 -6.94 2.28
CA ILE A 265 -0.72 -7.51 1.75
C ILE A 265 0.20 -7.83 2.93
N THR A 266 0.73 -9.05 3.00
CA THR A 266 1.67 -9.42 4.07
C THR A 266 3.10 -9.02 3.68
N MET A 267 3.79 -8.34 4.59
CA MET A 267 5.16 -7.86 4.39
C MET A 267 5.91 -7.79 5.73
N THR A 268 7.21 -7.47 5.68
CA THR A 268 7.98 -7.16 6.90
C THR A 268 7.56 -5.80 7.44
N ALA A 269 7.75 -5.56 8.74
CA ALA A 269 7.39 -4.29 9.37
C ALA A 269 8.02 -3.06 8.68
N GLY A 270 9.30 -3.14 8.28
CA GLY A 270 9.97 -2.06 7.55
C GLY A 270 9.31 -1.73 6.20
N LEU A 271 8.89 -2.76 5.45
CA LEU A 271 8.16 -2.56 4.20
C LEU A 271 6.74 -2.06 4.40
N HIS A 272 6.08 -2.47 5.49
CA HIS A 272 4.76 -1.97 5.85
C HIS A 272 4.82 -0.47 6.13
N GLY A 273 5.76 -0.01 6.97
CA GLY A 273 5.97 1.41 7.21
C GLY A 273 6.28 2.20 5.93
N MET A 274 7.05 1.63 5.00
CA MET A 274 7.33 2.25 3.69
C MET A 274 6.09 2.32 2.79
N PHE A 275 5.26 1.27 2.79
CA PHE A 275 4.03 1.20 2.00
C PHE A 275 2.99 2.21 2.51
N ASP A 276 2.78 2.24 3.83
CA ASP A 276 1.88 3.15 4.54
C ASP A 276 2.37 4.61 4.50
N ALA A 277 3.66 4.85 4.27
CA ALA A 277 4.19 6.20 4.03
C ALA A 277 4.23 6.59 2.54
N GLY A 278 3.65 5.77 1.65
CA GLY A 278 3.64 6.03 0.21
C GLY A 278 5.03 6.06 -0.45
N ARG A 279 6.04 5.44 0.17
CA ARG A 279 7.42 5.41 -0.36
C ARG A 279 7.56 4.50 -1.57
N PHE A 280 6.67 3.53 -1.69
CA PHE A 280 6.46 2.76 -2.90
C PHE A 280 4.99 2.39 -3.02
N PHE A 281 4.58 1.97 -4.21
CA PHE A 281 3.27 1.39 -4.47
C PHE A 281 3.42 0.20 -5.42
N LEU A 282 2.41 -0.69 -5.40
CA LEU A 282 2.32 -1.80 -6.33
C LEU A 282 1.37 -1.42 -7.44
N ARG A 283 1.88 -1.36 -8.67
CA ARG A 283 1.07 -1.13 -9.87
C ARG A 283 0.67 -2.48 -10.47
N PRO A 284 -0.62 -2.84 -10.50
CA PRO A 284 -1.08 -4.04 -11.22
C PRO A 284 -0.70 -3.97 -12.70
N VAL A 285 -0.09 -5.02 -13.22
CA VAL A 285 0.31 -5.12 -14.63
C VAL A 285 -0.52 -6.15 -15.38
N SER A 286 -0.69 -7.35 -14.82
CA SER A 286 -1.47 -8.41 -15.43
C SER A 286 -2.05 -9.35 -14.39
N THR A 287 -3.23 -9.88 -14.67
CA THR A 287 -3.69 -11.11 -14.03
C THR A 287 -3.41 -12.26 -14.98
N ALA A 288 -2.85 -13.33 -14.45
CA ALA A 288 -2.69 -14.57 -15.21
C ALA A 288 -3.57 -15.63 -14.58
N PRO A 289 -4.38 -16.37 -15.39
CA PRO A 289 -4.96 -17.59 -14.90
C PRO A 289 -3.81 -18.54 -14.54
N GLY A 290 -3.86 -19.10 -13.33
CA GLY A 290 -3.09 -20.31 -13.05
C GLY A 290 -3.86 -21.53 -13.52
N ARG A 291 -3.63 -22.68 -12.87
CA ARG A 291 -4.51 -23.85 -13.01
C ARG A 291 -5.91 -23.54 -12.46
N PRO A 292 -6.94 -24.37 -12.72
CA PRO A 292 -8.23 -24.24 -12.03
C PRO A 292 -7.99 -24.15 -10.51
N GLY A 293 -8.55 -23.12 -9.86
CA GLY A 293 -8.30 -22.84 -8.44
C GLY A 293 -7.02 -22.04 -8.13
N HIS A 294 -6.16 -21.72 -9.10
CA HIS A 294 -4.98 -20.87 -8.89
C HIS A 294 -5.10 -19.56 -9.69
N ARG A 295 -4.62 -18.46 -9.11
CA ARG A 295 -4.56 -17.15 -9.78
C ARG A 295 -3.26 -16.44 -9.45
N TYR A 296 -2.78 -15.66 -10.41
CA TYR A 296 -1.62 -14.80 -10.26
C TYR A 296 -1.98 -13.34 -10.54
N LEU A 297 -1.34 -12.45 -9.78
CA LEU A 297 -1.30 -11.01 -10.02
C LEU A 297 0.15 -10.58 -10.15
N ASP A 298 0.52 -10.09 -11.32
CA ASP A 298 1.81 -9.48 -11.56
C ASP A 298 1.71 -7.97 -11.26
N CYS A 299 2.62 -7.49 -10.43
CA CYS A 299 2.72 -6.10 -10.02
C CYS A 299 4.11 -5.56 -10.31
N GLU A 300 4.16 -4.31 -10.74
CA GLU A 300 5.39 -3.52 -10.77
C GLU A 300 5.54 -2.77 -9.44
N ILE A 301 6.68 -2.90 -8.77
CA ILE A 301 7.04 -2.11 -7.61
C ILE A 301 7.62 -0.78 -8.09
N VAL A 302 6.91 0.30 -7.78
CA VAL A 302 7.30 1.65 -8.16
C VAL A 302 7.70 2.41 -6.91
N PHE A 303 8.99 2.65 -6.75
CA PHE A 303 9.55 3.44 -5.66
C PHE A 303 9.42 4.93 -5.96
N TRP A 304 9.13 5.70 -4.91
CA TRP A 304 9.10 7.15 -4.90
C TRP A 304 10.20 7.75 -4.00
N ILE A 305 11.11 6.91 -3.56
CA ILE A 305 12.34 7.29 -2.87
C ILE A 305 13.55 6.78 -3.67
N PRO A 306 14.76 7.32 -3.41
CA PRO A 306 15.98 6.76 -3.98
C PRO A 306 16.10 5.26 -3.70
N VAL A 307 16.56 4.54 -4.72
CA VAL A 307 16.65 3.07 -4.78
C VAL A 307 17.71 2.50 -3.83
N GLU A 308 18.66 3.33 -3.41
CA GLU A 308 19.78 2.95 -2.54
C GLU A 308 19.33 2.41 -1.16
N TYR A 309 18.07 2.70 -0.76
CA TYR A 309 17.46 2.20 0.47
C TYR A 309 16.70 0.87 0.30
N MET A 310 16.83 0.20 -0.85
CA MET A 310 16.04 -0.99 -1.14
C MET A 310 16.61 -2.22 -0.46
N GLY A 311 15.72 -2.96 0.22
CA GLY A 311 16.05 -4.22 0.87
C GLY A 311 16.42 -5.33 -0.11
N LEU A 312 16.99 -6.40 0.45
CA LEU A 312 17.33 -7.62 -0.27
C LEU A 312 16.07 -8.42 -0.60
N THR A 313 16.07 -9.09 -1.75
CA THR A 313 15.01 -10.00 -2.20
C THR A 313 15.61 -11.35 -2.59
N ARG A 314 14.89 -12.43 -2.28
CA ARG A 314 15.20 -13.79 -2.77
C ARG A 314 14.39 -14.14 -4.01
N ARG A 315 13.76 -13.18 -4.68
CA ARG A 315 13.00 -13.43 -5.92
C ARG A 315 13.90 -13.47 -7.15
N PRO A 316 13.69 -14.41 -8.08
CA PRO A 316 14.08 -14.21 -9.47
C PRO A 316 13.54 -12.91 -10.04
N LYS A 317 14.28 -12.33 -10.99
CA LYS A 317 13.94 -11.02 -11.59
C LYS A 317 12.66 -11.08 -12.44
N ARG A 318 12.38 -12.21 -13.08
CA ARG A 318 11.21 -12.39 -13.95
C ARG A 318 10.05 -13.05 -13.19
N PRO A 319 8.81 -12.54 -13.29
CA PRO A 319 7.64 -13.12 -12.62
C PRO A 319 7.39 -14.61 -12.93
N GLU A 320 7.66 -15.03 -14.15
CA GLU A 320 7.54 -16.42 -14.60
C GLU A 320 8.48 -17.37 -13.88
N ASP A 321 9.68 -16.91 -13.51
CA ASP A 321 10.69 -17.70 -12.81
C ASP A 321 10.42 -17.77 -11.30
N GLN A 322 9.54 -16.92 -10.76
CA GLN A 322 9.25 -16.85 -9.32
C GLN A 322 8.43 -18.05 -8.83
N TYR A 323 7.92 -18.88 -9.75
CA TYR A 323 7.13 -20.06 -9.43
C TYR A 323 7.50 -21.22 -10.36
N VAL A 324 7.75 -22.40 -9.78
CA VAL A 324 7.91 -23.66 -10.51
C VAL A 324 6.60 -24.42 -10.44
N LEU A 325 6.09 -24.85 -11.60
CA LEU A 325 4.95 -25.76 -11.67
C LEU A 325 5.46 -27.19 -11.52
N LYS A 326 4.97 -27.93 -10.52
CA LYS A 326 5.18 -29.37 -10.42
C LYS A 326 4.37 -30.12 -11.48
N ASP A 327 4.70 -31.41 -11.65
CA ASP A 327 3.95 -32.35 -12.50
C ASP A 327 2.48 -32.46 -12.06
N ASP A 328 2.25 -32.53 -10.73
CA ASP A 328 0.90 -32.51 -10.13
C ASP A 328 0.16 -31.19 -10.35
N GLY A 329 0.90 -30.14 -10.73
CA GLY A 329 0.39 -28.82 -11.00
C GLY A 329 0.32 -27.82 -9.90
N SER A 330 0.74 -28.20 -8.72
CA SER A 330 1.00 -27.24 -7.67
C SER A 330 2.08 -26.25 -8.13
N ALA A 331 1.84 -24.98 -7.83
CA ALA A 331 2.85 -23.94 -8.02
C ALA A 331 3.67 -23.84 -6.74
N ILE A 332 4.96 -24.14 -6.83
CA ILE A 332 5.91 -23.89 -5.74
C ILE A 332 6.53 -22.53 -6.00
N ARG A 333 6.58 -21.71 -4.97
CA ARG A 333 7.35 -20.47 -4.97
C ARG A 333 8.83 -20.79 -5.05
N TYR A 334 9.51 -20.26 -6.06
CA TYR A 334 10.95 -20.40 -6.23
C TYR A 334 11.68 -19.26 -5.52
N TYR A 335 12.84 -19.55 -4.96
CA TYR A 335 13.69 -18.57 -4.29
C TYR A 335 15.15 -18.77 -4.65
N LEU A 336 15.87 -17.66 -4.70
CA LEU A 336 17.32 -17.65 -4.86
C LEU A 336 17.97 -18.05 -3.53
N SER A 337 19.06 -18.82 -3.60
CA SER A 337 19.91 -19.15 -2.45
C SER A 337 20.50 -17.88 -1.83
N GLU A 338 21.07 -17.03 -2.69
CA GLU A 338 21.64 -15.74 -2.30
C GLU A 338 20.63 -14.61 -2.50
N PRO A 339 20.39 -13.76 -1.48
CA PRO A 339 19.60 -12.55 -1.66
C PRO A 339 20.28 -11.60 -2.65
N ARG A 340 19.48 -10.92 -3.47
CA ARG A 340 19.95 -9.85 -4.35
C ARG A 340 19.30 -8.52 -4.00
N GLN A 341 19.91 -7.42 -4.43
CA GLN A 341 19.25 -6.13 -4.37
C GLN A 341 18.03 -6.10 -5.31
N MET A 342 16.95 -5.46 -4.87
CA MET A 342 15.83 -5.16 -5.76
C MET A 342 16.26 -4.14 -6.84
N ALA A 343 15.64 -4.20 -8.02
CA ALA A 343 15.78 -3.19 -9.07
C ALA A 343 14.59 -2.20 -9.03
N HIS A 344 14.73 -1.07 -9.70
CA HIS A 344 13.62 -0.14 -9.91
C HIS A 344 13.46 0.20 -11.40
N PRO A 345 12.26 0.01 -11.98
CA PRO A 345 11.15 -0.78 -11.45
C PRO A 345 11.48 -2.28 -11.35
N GLU A 346 10.76 -3.01 -10.51
CA GLU A 346 10.86 -4.48 -10.41
C GLU A 346 9.49 -5.15 -10.47
N MET A 347 9.42 -6.27 -11.17
CA MET A 347 8.19 -7.05 -11.31
C MET A 347 8.13 -8.17 -10.27
N ILE A 348 7.01 -8.24 -9.56
CA ILE A 348 6.70 -9.32 -8.61
C ILE A 348 5.42 -10.03 -8.98
N ARG A 349 5.36 -11.32 -8.68
CA ARG A 349 4.14 -12.13 -8.77
C ARG A 349 3.60 -12.44 -7.39
N ILE A 350 2.31 -12.15 -7.20
CA ILE A 350 1.53 -12.56 -6.04
C ILE A 350 0.59 -13.68 -6.49
N SER A 351 0.62 -14.82 -5.81
CA SER A 351 -0.23 -15.97 -6.11
C SER A 351 -1.28 -16.18 -5.03
N THR A 352 -2.34 -16.90 -5.40
CA THR A 352 -3.24 -17.55 -4.44
C THR A 352 -3.59 -18.96 -4.90
N PRO A 353 -3.59 -19.95 -3.99
CA PRO A 353 -4.05 -21.30 -4.27
C PRO A 353 -5.57 -21.48 -4.15
N ASP A 354 -6.29 -20.45 -3.70
CA ASP A 354 -7.72 -20.49 -3.44
C ASP A 354 -8.29 -19.07 -3.63
N PRO A 355 -8.64 -18.65 -4.87
CA PRO A 355 -9.07 -17.28 -5.14
C PRO A 355 -10.42 -16.93 -4.52
N GLU A 356 -11.23 -17.92 -4.14
CA GLU A 356 -12.54 -17.69 -3.54
C GLU A 356 -12.40 -17.38 -2.04
N ARG A 357 -11.58 -18.15 -1.32
CA ARG A 357 -11.35 -17.94 0.12
C ARG A 357 -10.24 -16.95 0.41
N LEU A 358 -9.21 -16.94 -0.42
CA LEU A 358 -7.97 -16.18 -0.27
C LEU A 358 -7.73 -15.30 -1.50
N PRO A 359 -8.64 -14.35 -1.81
CA PRO A 359 -8.54 -13.55 -3.02
C PRO A 359 -7.21 -12.79 -3.09
N LEU A 360 -6.75 -12.56 -4.31
CA LEU A 360 -5.59 -11.70 -4.57
C LEU A 360 -5.86 -10.26 -4.10
N PRO A 361 -4.80 -9.46 -3.88
CA PRO A 361 -4.94 -8.02 -3.65
C PRO A 361 -5.83 -7.38 -4.72
N SER A 362 -6.77 -6.54 -4.30
CA SER A 362 -7.67 -5.85 -5.22
C SER A 362 -6.90 -4.93 -6.17
N THR A 363 -7.05 -5.14 -7.48
CA THR A 363 -6.41 -4.29 -8.49
C THR A 363 -6.96 -2.86 -8.44
N VAL A 364 -8.25 -2.70 -8.13
CA VAL A 364 -8.89 -1.39 -7.95
C VAL A 364 -8.26 -0.66 -6.77
N LEU A 365 -8.13 -1.31 -5.61
CA LEU A 365 -7.52 -0.68 -4.44
C LEU A 365 -6.03 -0.36 -4.66
N LEU A 366 -5.30 -1.23 -5.36
CA LEU A 366 -3.89 -0.97 -5.70
C LEU A 366 -3.72 0.24 -6.62
N PHE A 367 -4.54 0.36 -7.67
CA PHE A 367 -4.52 1.55 -8.52
C PHE A 367 -4.97 2.81 -7.78
N TRP A 368 -5.93 2.70 -6.87
CA TRP A 368 -6.34 3.80 -5.99
C TRP A 368 -5.19 4.23 -5.08
N HIS A 369 -4.49 3.29 -4.43
CA HIS A 369 -3.34 3.55 -3.57
C HIS A 369 -2.23 4.30 -4.31
N GLU A 370 -1.91 3.90 -5.54
CA GLU A 370 -0.98 4.66 -6.40
C GLU A 370 -1.48 6.09 -6.66
N ALA A 371 -2.75 6.26 -7.04
CA ALA A 371 -3.32 7.55 -7.41
C ALA A 371 -3.35 8.54 -6.22
N ILE A 372 -3.77 8.06 -5.05
CA ILE A 372 -3.92 8.89 -3.85
C ILE A 372 -2.57 9.30 -3.29
N TRP A 373 -1.59 8.40 -3.20
CA TRP A 373 -0.25 8.79 -2.76
C TRP A 373 0.38 9.79 -3.71
N ARG A 374 0.23 9.59 -5.04
CA ARG A 374 0.69 10.57 -6.04
C ARG A 374 0.13 11.96 -5.81
N THR A 375 -1.14 12.02 -5.44
CA THR A 375 -1.83 13.25 -5.11
C THR A 375 -1.29 13.86 -3.80
N ILE A 376 -1.15 13.06 -2.74
CA ILE A 376 -0.62 13.48 -1.42
C ILE A 376 0.81 14.04 -1.55
N GLY A 377 1.70 13.35 -2.27
CA GLY A 377 3.08 13.81 -2.45
C GLY A 377 3.16 15.08 -3.30
N ALA A 378 2.35 15.21 -4.35
CA ALA A 378 2.29 16.44 -5.15
C ALA A 378 1.67 17.62 -4.39
N ALA A 379 0.79 17.35 -3.42
CA ALA A 379 0.23 18.35 -2.51
C ALA A 379 1.23 18.78 -1.42
N GLY A 380 2.41 18.13 -1.32
CA GLY A 380 3.38 18.39 -0.26
C GLY A 380 2.94 17.90 1.12
N LEU A 381 1.96 16.99 1.18
CA LEU A 381 1.40 16.46 2.42
C LEU A 381 2.06 15.16 2.87
N SER A 382 2.86 14.53 1.99
CA SER A 382 3.69 13.39 2.38
C SER A 382 4.77 13.88 3.35
N GLY A 383 4.85 13.34 4.57
CA GLY A 383 5.83 13.70 5.60
C GLY A 383 7.29 13.34 5.26
N THR A 384 7.69 13.42 3.99
CA THR A 384 8.97 12.99 3.44
C THR A 384 10.12 13.95 3.74
N ALA A 385 10.14 14.53 4.93
CA ALA A 385 11.42 14.80 5.58
C ALA A 385 12.00 13.43 5.93
N ILE A 386 12.66 12.79 4.95
CA ILE A 386 13.60 11.71 5.22
C ILE A 386 14.65 12.34 6.13
N SER A 387 14.53 12.17 7.43
CA SER A 387 15.72 12.20 8.26
C SER A 387 16.50 10.95 7.86
N PRO A 388 17.70 11.06 7.26
CA PRO A 388 18.50 9.89 6.88
C PRO A 388 18.93 9.03 8.08
N VAL A 389 18.47 9.34 9.29
CA VAL A 389 18.92 8.78 10.56
C VAL A 389 18.18 7.49 10.94
N ASP A 390 16.99 7.19 10.40
CA ASP A 390 16.25 5.94 10.74
C ASP A 390 16.54 4.76 9.80
N ALA A 391 17.30 4.95 8.72
CA ALA A 391 17.66 3.86 7.81
C ALA A 391 18.80 2.97 8.34
N SER A 392 19.60 3.46 9.29
CA SER A 392 20.65 2.67 9.95
C SER A 392 20.08 1.67 10.96
N ASP A 393 18.89 1.92 11.52
CA ASP A 393 18.21 1.01 12.44
C ASP A 393 17.53 -0.18 11.75
N GLN A 394 17.64 -0.29 10.42
CA GLN A 394 17.26 -1.50 9.67
C GLN A 394 18.45 -2.40 9.31
N ARG A 395 19.68 -2.07 9.76
CA ARG A 395 20.85 -2.97 9.62
C ARG A 395 20.87 -4.15 10.59
N PHE A 396 19.94 -4.24 11.54
CA PHE A 396 19.85 -5.30 12.56
C PHE A 396 19.54 -6.72 12.06
N LEU A 397 19.75 -7.07 10.78
CA LEU A 397 19.48 -8.42 10.28
C LEU A 397 20.69 -9.14 9.68
N TYR A 398 21.86 -8.52 9.67
CA TYR A 398 23.12 -9.16 9.27
C TYR A 398 24.31 -8.54 10.00
N ASP A 399 24.21 -8.36 11.32
CA ASP A 399 25.44 -8.46 12.11
C ASP A 399 25.81 -9.94 12.02
N GLU A 400 26.69 -10.24 11.05
CA GLU A 400 27.49 -11.43 11.06
C GLU A 400 28.18 -11.41 12.42
N ASP A 401 27.71 -12.26 13.35
CA ASP A 401 28.51 -12.70 14.48
C ASP A 401 29.78 -13.31 13.85
N GLU A 402 30.76 -12.46 13.55
CA GLU A 402 32.11 -12.87 13.23
C GLU A 402 32.57 -13.70 14.43
N ASP A 403 32.80 -14.98 14.14
CA ASP A 403 33.33 -16.01 14.99
C ASP A 403 34.66 -15.60 15.66
N ASP A 404 34.60 -14.77 16.71
CA ASP A 404 35.66 -14.62 17.70
C ASP A 404 35.36 -15.53 18.89
N CYS A 405 35.34 -16.85 18.65
CA CYS A 405 35.42 -17.85 19.71
C CYS A 405 36.34 -19.01 19.30
N TYR A 406 37.60 -18.69 19.04
CA TYR A 406 38.70 -19.67 18.99
C TYR A 406 39.76 -19.35 20.04
N SER A 407 39.45 -19.63 21.32
CA SER A 407 40.41 -20.24 22.24
C SER A 407 39.70 -20.78 23.50
N CYS A 408 39.18 -21.99 23.43
CA CYS A 408 39.10 -22.83 24.62
C CYS A 408 40.08 -23.98 24.44
N ASP A 409 41.19 -23.84 25.15
CA ASP A 409 42.18 -24.88 25.35
C ASP A 409 41.56 -26.18 25.87
N SER A 410 42.01 -27.26 25.25
CA SER A 410 42.17 -28.62 25.77
C SER A 410 41.13 -29.15 26.77
N LEU A 411 40.20 -29.95 26.28
CA LEU A 411 39.82 -31.16 27.01
C LEU A 411 39.96 -32.37 26.10
N ASP A 412 40.99 -33.14 26.44
CA ASP A 412 41.36 -34.45 25.93
C ASP A 412 40.22 -35.44 26.23
N TYR A 413 39.46 -35.82 25.19
CA TYR A 413 38.46 -36.88 25.28
C TYR A 413 38.78 -37.96 24.24
N SER A 414 39.72 -38.83 24.62
CA SER A 414 39.99 -40.09 23.94
C SER A 414 38.80 -41.04 24.13
N LEU A 415 37.90 -41.08 23.15
CA LEU A 415 36.95 -42.18 22.99
C LEU A 415 37.44 -43.09 21.86
N HIS A 416 37.91 -44.28 22.26
CA HIS A 416 38.03 -45.46 21.39
C HIS A 416 36.67 -45.78 20.77
N TYR A 417 36.64 -45.90 19.44
CA TYR A 417 35.60 -46.60 18.70
C TYR A 417 36.28 -47.75 17.96
N ASP A 418 36.13 -48.95 18.51
CA ASP A 418 36.40 -50.23 17.84
C ASP A 418 35.09 -50.74 17.22
N GLY A 419 35.20 -51.37 16.04
CA GLY A 419 34.19 -52.25 15.45
C GLY A 419 33.34 -51.55 14.39
N ASP A 420 33.67 -51.67 13.11
CA ASP A 420 33.37 -52.83 12.24
C ASP A 420 31.90 -53.24 12.33
N ASP A 421 31.10 -52.82 11.33
CA ASP A 421 30.10 -53.72 10.76
C ASP A 421 29.81 -53.35 9.30
N VAL A 422 30.15 -54.32 8.47
CA VAL A 422 30.00 -54.45 7.02
C VAL A 422 28.52 -54.53 6.68
N TYR A 423 28.03 -53.71 5.75
CA TYR A 423 26.80 -54.00 5.03
C TYR A 423 27.15 -54.36 3.59
N ASP A 424 26.98 -55.65 3.29
CA ASP A 424 27.13 -56.27 1.99
C ASP A 424 26.19 -55.64 0.95
N GLU A 425 26.78 -55.33 -0.20
CA GLU A 425 26.10 -55.14 -1.48
C GLU A 425 25.41 -56.46 -1.88
N GLN A 426 24.10 -56.40 -2.16
CA GLN A 426 23.46 -57.39 -3.02
C GLN A 426 22.72 -56.69 -4.14
N ASP A 427 23.35 -56.76 -5.31
CA ASP A 427 22.72 -56.76 -6.62
C ASP A 427 21.50 -57.69 -6.64
N ASP A 428 20.39 -57.21 -7.18
CA ASP A 428 19.39 -58.09 -7.77
C ASP A 428 18.82 -57.45 -9.03
N ASP A 429 19.56 -57.66 -10.11
CA ASP A 429 19.07 -57.63 -11.48
C ASP A 429 17.99 -58.72 -11.66
N ARG A 430 16.73 -58.32 -11.82
CA ARG A 430 15.76 -59.19 -12.49
C ARG A 430 14.68 -58.43 -13.24
N ALA A 431 14.90 -58.35 -14.55
CA ALA A 431 13.90 -58.15 -15.58
C ALA A 431 12.67 -59.07 -15.41
N ARG A 432 11.48 -58.54 -15.70
CA ARG A 432 10.42 -59.21 -16.50
C ARG A 432 9.19 -58.29 -16.74
N LEU A 433 8.89 -58.18 -18.04
CA LEU A 433 7.63 -57.84 -18.73
C LEU A 433 7.16 -56.39 -18.77
#